data_AF-A0A174A103-F1
#
_entry.id   AF-A0A174A103-F1
#
_cell.length_a   1.000
_cell.length_b   1.000
_cell.length_c   1.000
_cell.angle_alpha   90.00
_cell.angle_beta   90.00
_cell.angle_gamma   90.00
#
_symmetry.space_group_name_H-M   'P 1'
#
loop_
_entity.id
_entity.type
_entity.pdbx_description
1 polymer ?
#
loop_
_entity_poly.entity_id
_entity_poly.type
_entity_poly.pdbx_seq_one_letter_code
_entity_poly.pdbx_strand_id
1 'polypeptide(L)'
;MDNKTIAELHRNAESMGLSVMSRDLPRDICGLYDDRHKLILLADWLNQRQRRCTLCHELIHAKHHDPGCGSQYGLKCERRCRRETALALISPVDYGMVEQIYEGNTWMMAVELGVTIQVLSDYRQLLYDSGVCVQ
;
A
#
# COMPACT_ATOMS: atom_id res chain seq x y z
N MET A 1 -9.02 14.02 -1.71
CA MET A 1 -9.27 12.58 -1.95
C MET A 1 -7.95 12.01 -2.36
N ASP A 2 -7.34 11.20 -1.50
CA ASP A 2 -5.94 10.84 -1.66
C ASP A 2 -5.82 9.61 -2.55
N ASN A 3 -5.43 9.85 -3.81
CA ASN A 3 -4.81 8.86 -4.69
C ASN A 3 -3.36 9.29 -4.90
N LYS A 4 -2.51 9.02 -3.89
CA LYS A 4 -1.14 9.53 -3.88
C LYS A 4 -0.34 8.98 -5.06
N THR A 5 0.23 9.88 -5.84
CA THR A 5 1.16 9.57 -6.93
C THR A 5 2.49 9.07 -6.38
N ILE A 6 3.26 8.34 -7.19
CA ILE A 6 4.61 7.89 -6.79
C ILE A 6 5.52 9.07 -6.42
N ALA A 7 5.40 10.20 -7.10
CA ALA A 7 6.20 11.39 -6.84
C ALA A 7 5.86 12.04 -5.48
N GLU A 8 4.58 12.05 -5.09
CA GLU A 8 4.16 12.52 -3.76
C GLU A 8 4.67 11.59 -2.65
N LEU A 9 4.68 10.29 -2.90
CA LEU A 9 5.23 9.33 -1.94
C LEU A 9 6.74 9.53 -1.75
N HIS A 10 7.49 9.79 -2.82
CA HIS A 10 8.92 10.13 -2.71
C HIS A 10 9.14 11.43 -1.92
N ARG A 11 8.37 12.49 -2.19
CA ARG A 11 8.45 13.73 -1.40
C ARG A 11 8.10 13.51 0.07
N ASN A 12 7.14 12.63 0.35
CA ASN A 12 6.80 12.26 1.72
C ASN A 12 7.98 11.56 2.41
N ALA A 13 8.62 10.60 1.73
CA ALA A 13 9.83 9.95 2.23
C ALA A 13 10.93 10.97 2.57
N GLU A 14 11.21 11.89 1.67
CA GLU A 14 12.18 12.97 1.88
C GLU A 14 11.83 13.84 3.09
N SER A 15 10.54 14.22 3.23
CA SER A 15 10.08 15.02 4.38
C SER A 15 10.20 14.29 5.72
N MET A 16 10.16 12.94 5.69
CA MET A 16 10.37 12.08 6.86
C MET A 16 11.86 11.80 7.11
N GLY A 17 12.77 12.34 6.30
CA GLY A 17 14.21 12.08 6.38
C GLY A 17 14.61 10.67 5.91
N LEU A 18 13.80 10.04 5.06
CA LEU A 18 14.02 8.68 4.55
C LEU A 18 14.65 8.71 3.16
N SER A 19 15.59 7.80 2.93
CA SER A 19 16.06 7.47 1.59
C SER A 19 15.21 6.34 0.99
N VAL A 20 14.92 6.41 -0.31
CA VAL A 20 14.25 5.31 -1.04
C VAL A 20 15.20 4.78 -2.10
N MET A 21 15.52 3.49 -2.06
CA MET A 21 16.44 2.86 -3.01
C MET A 21 15.80 1.62 -3.65
N SER A 22 16.18 1.35 -4.90
CA SER A 22 15.84 0.09 -5.56
C SER A 22 16.96 -0.93 -5.34
N ARG A 23 16.62 -2.20 -5.16
CA ARG A 23 17.59 -3.30 -5.04
C ARG A 23 17.00 -4.59 -5.59
N ASP A 24 17.84 -5.50 -6.08
CA ASP A 24 17.44 -6.88 -6.30
C ASP A 24 17.16 -7.54 -4.93
N LEU A 25 15.89 -7.85 -4.68
CA LEU A 25 15.40 -8.48 -3.45
C LEU A 25 14.83 -9.87 -3.80
N PRO A 26 14.81 -10.81 -2.82
CA PRO A 26 14.09 -12.07 -2.96
C PRO A 26 12.68 -11.88 -3.54
N ARG A 27 12.22 -12.82 -4.38
CA ARG A 27 10.98 -12.68 -5.17
C ARG A 27 9.70 -12.59 -4.34
N ASP A 28 9.78 -12.91 -3.06
CA ASP A 28 8.72 -12.81 -2.07
C ASP A 28 8.74 -11.49 -1.27
N ILE A 29 9.75 -10.64 -1.46
CA ILE A 29 9.91 -9.36 -0.77
C ILE A 29 9.83 -8.21 -1.77
N CYS A 30 8.72 -7.47 -1.75
CA CYS A 30 8.54 -6.30 -2.61
C CYS A 30 9.24 -5.06 -2.05
N GLY A 31 9.33 -4.93 -0.73
CA GLY A 31 10.01 -3.82 -0.08
C GLY A 31 10.20 -4.06 1.41
N LEU A 32 10.98 -3.18 2.03
CA LEU A 32 11.18 -3.15 3.48
C LEU A 32 11.55 -1.76 3.95
N TYR A 33 11.02 -1.38 5.10
CA TYR A 33 11.45 -0.25 5.90
C TYR A 33 12.52 -0.67 6.91
N ASP A 34 13.61 0.10 6.98
CA ASP A 34 14.68 -0.02 7.97
C ASP A 34 14.74 1.27 8.81
N ASP A 35 14.18 1.22 10.03
CA ASP A 35 14.12 2.37 10.94
C ASP A 35 15.50 2.85 11.41
N ARG A 36 16.46 1.92 11.54
CA ARG A 36 17.80 2.23 12.04
C ARG A 36 18.58 3.05 11.02
N HIS A 37 18.45 2.70 9.74
CA HIS A 37 19.18 3.35 8.65
C HIS A 37 18.36 4.42 7.92
N LYS A 38 17.12 4.67 8.33
CA LYS A 38 16.18 5.63 7.68
C LYS A 38 16.07 5.37 6.18
N LEU A 39 15.83 4.10 5.84
CA LEU A 39 15.89 3.60 4.48
C LEU A 39 14.63 2.79 4.15
N ILE A 40 14.09 3.00 2.96
CA ILE A 40 13.13 2.11 2.32
C ILE A 40 13.84 1.46 1.12
N LEU A 41 13.87 0.13 1.10
CA LEU A 41 14.27 -0.63 -0.07
C LEU A 41 13.03 -1.09 -0.82
N LEU A 42 13.04 -0.92 -2.14
CA LEU A 42 12.04 -1.46 -3.05
C LEU A 42 12.72 -2.46 -3.99
N ALA A 43 12.06 -3.58 -4.27
CA ALA A 43 12.50 -4.50 -5.29
C ALA A 43 12.59 -3.79 -6.66
N ASP A 44 13.69 -3.98 -7.39
CA ASP A 44 13.91 -3.37 -8.70
C ASP A 44 13.09 -4.02 -9.82
N TRP A 45 12.59 -5.24 -9.60
CA TRP A 45 11.71 -5.97 -10.51
C TRP A 45 10.24 -5.56 -10.41
N LEU A 46 9.88 -4.62 -9.53
CA LEU A 46 8.51 -4.12 -9.42
C LEU A 46 8.13 -3.25 -10.61
N ASN A 47 6.95 -3.49 -11.18
CA ASN A 47 6.36 -2.53 -12.10
C ASN A 47 5.92 -1.26 -11.37
N GLN A 48 5.59 -0.20 -12.13
CA GLN A 48 5.23 1.11 -11.59
C GLN A 48 4.10 1.04 -10.53
N ARG A 49 3.11 0.18 -10.75
CA ARG A 49 1.97 0.04 -9.85
C ARG A 49 2.35 -0.64 -8.53
N GLN A 50 3.06 -1.75 -8.63
CA GLN A 50 3.58 -2.46 -7.47
C GLN A 50 4.49 -1.54 -6.65
N ARG A 51 5.41 -0.83 -7.33
CA ARG A 51 6.32 0.12 -6.69
C ARG A 51 5.58 1.22 -5.91
N ARG A 52 4.50 1.77 -6.46
CA ARG A 52 3.64 2.76 -5.79
C ARG A 52 2.97 2.19 -4.55
N CYS A 53 2.33 1.03 -4.67
CA CYS A 53 1.66 0.38 -3.54
C CYS A 53 2.65 -0.01 -2.44
N THR A 54 3.79 -0.61 -2.79
CA THR A 54 4.83 -0.99 -1.85
C THR A 54 5.45 0.22 -1.17
N LEU A 55 5.78 1.30 -1.90
CA LEU A 55 6.33 2.50 -1.26
C LEU A 55 5.34 3.13 -0.28
N CYS A 56 4.06 3.17 -0.61
CA CYS A 56 3.04 3.65 0.32
C CYS A 56 2.97 2.79 1.59
N HIS A 57 3.04 1.47 1.43
CA HIS A 57 3.07 0.52 2.54
C HIS A 57 4.28 0.76 3.45
N GLU A 58 5.48 0.80 2.90
CA GLU A 58 6.69 1.02 3.71
C GLU A 58 6.73 2.41 4.36
N LEU A 59 6.14 3.44 3.74
CA LEU A 59 6.00 4.77 4.35
C LEU A 59 5.08 4.77 5.56
N ILE A 60 4.04 3.92 5.56
CA ILE A 60 3.14 3.79 6.71
C ILE A 60 3.85 3.05 7.83
N HIS A 61 4.59 1.98 7.53
CA HIS A 61 5.50 1.36 8.52
C HIS A 61 6.45 2.39 9.13
N ALA A 62 7.06 3.24 8.29
CA ALA A 62 7.96 4.28 8.74
C ALA A 62 7.30 5.34 9.64
N LYS A 63 6.07 5.76 9.29
CA LYS A 63 5.29 6.72 10.08
C LYS A 63 5.00 6.20 11.50
N HIS A 64 4.86 4.89 11.66
CA HIS A 64 4.58 4.25 12.95
C HIS A 64 5.82 3.70 13.65
N HIS A 65 7.01 3.82 13.05
CA HIS A 65 8.25 3.20 13.52
C HIS A 65 8.13 1.68 13.75
N ASP A 66 7.41 1.00 12.85
CA ASP A 66 7.14 -0.42 13.00
C ASP A 66 8.39 -1.26 12.70
N PRO A 67 8.87 -2.09 13.65
CA PRO A 67 9.82 -3.14 13.33
C PRO A 67 9.06 -4.16 12.47
N GLY A 68 9.51 -4.39 11.24
CA GLY A 68 8.79 -5.16 10.22
C GLY A 68 8.28 -6.56 10.62
N CYS A 69 7.68 -7.27 9.65
CA CYS A 69 6.96 -8.52 9.90
C CYS A 69 7.86 -9.64 10.51
N GLY A 70 7.62 -10.00 11.77
CA GLY A 70 8.31 -11.13 12.43
C GLY A 70 7.85 -11.52 13.84
N SER A 71 7.00 -10.73 14.49
CA SER A 71 6.46 -11.00 15.85
C SER A 71 4.93 -10.89 15.89
N GLN A 72 4.28 -11.34 16.98
CA GLN A 72 2.83 -11.09 17.18
C GLN A 72 2.50 -9.58 17.15
N TYR A 73 3.43 -8.73 17.58
CA TYR A 73 3.35 -7.28 17.43
C TYR A 73 3.41 -6.87 15.95
N GLY A 74 4.28 -7.52 15.17
CA GLY A 74 4.38 -7.36 13.71
C GLY A 74 3.08 -7.69 12.96
N LEU A 75 2.26 -8.64 13.43
CA LEU A 75 0.95 -8.91 12.80
C LEU A 75 -0.05 -7.76 12.97
N LYS A 76 -0.07 -7.11 14.15
CA LYS A 76 -0.93 -5.93 14.37
C LYS A 76 -0.44 -4.73 13.55
N CYS A 77 0.87 -4.52 13.52
CA CYS A 77 1.51 -3.46 12.72
C CYS A 77 1.19 -3.63 11.23
N GLU A 78 1.38 -4.85 10.69
CA GLU A 78 1.09 -5.16 9.30
C GLU A 78 -0.40 -4.98 8.96
N ARG A 79 -1.33 -5.39 9.84
CA ARG A 79 -2.77 -5.14 9.63
C ARG A 79 -3.11 -3.65 9.58
N ARG A 80 -2.56 -2.84 10.50
CA ARG A 80 -2.70 -1.38 10.47
C ARG A 80 -2.11 -0.82 9.18
N CYS A 81 -0.92 -1.29 8.79
CA CYS A 81 -0.22 -0.82 7.60
C CYS A 81 -1.03 -1.07 6.33
N ARG A 82 -1.56 -2.28 6.15
CA ARG A 82 -2.45 -2.61 5.03
C ARG A 82 -3.71 -1.74 5.00
N ARG A 83 -4.34 -1.54 6.16
CA ARG A 83 -5.52 -0.68 6.30
C ARG A 83 -5.24 0.76 5.86
N GLU A 84 -4.19 1.36 6.41
CA GLU A 84 -3.82 2.74 6.07
C GLU A 84 -3.36 2.86 4.61
N THR A 85 -2.71 1.82 4.06
CA THR A 85 -2.28 1.79 2.65
C THR A 85 -3.48 1.80 1.71
N ALA A 86 -4.46 0.95 1.98
CA ALA A 86 -5.71 0.89 1.23
C ALA A 86 -6.45 2.24 1.25
N LEU A 87 -6.60 2.84 2.45
CA LEU A 87 -7.26 4.14 2.60
C LEU A 87 -6.49 5.31 1.97
N ALA A 88 -5.16 5.21 1.87
CA ALA A 88 -4.32 6.25 1.28
C ALA A 88 -4.23 6.18 -0.26
N LEU A 89 -4.58 5.06 -0.86
CA LEU A 89 -4.44 4.82 -2.30
C LEU A 89 -5.78 4.69 -3.02
N ILE A 90 -6.87 4.37 -2.32
CA ILE A 90 -8.19 4.15 -2.89
C ILE A 90 -9.16 5.24 -2.41
N SER A 91 -9.62 6.05 -3.36
CA SER A 91 -10.74 6.96 -3.16
C SER A 91 -12.05 6.16 -3.05
N PRO A 92 -12.89 6.38 -2.04
CA PRO A 92 -14.20 5.74 -1.95
C PRO A 92 -15.12 6.06 -3.15
N VAL A 93 -14.98 7.25 -3.72
CA VAL A 93 -15.75 7.67 -4.90
C VAL A 93 -15.32 6.88 -6.14
N ASP A 94 -14.00 6.79 -6.37
CA ASP A 94 -13.47 6.04 -7.50
C ASP A 94 -13.77 4.54 -7.35
N TYR A 95 -13.66 4.01 -6.12
CA TYR A 95 -14.02 2.62 -5.82
C TYR A 95 -15.47 2.33 -6.22
N GLY A 96 -16.44 3.13 -5.76
CA GLY A 96 -17.86 2.90 -6.06
C GLY A 96 -18.17 2.99 -7.55
N MET A 97 -17.56 3.93 -8.26
CA MET A 97 -17.71 4.06 -9.71
C MET A 97 -17.14 2.83 -10.44
N VAL A 98 -15.92 2.43 -10.09
CA VAL A 98 -15.21 1.31 -10.71
C VAL A 98 -15.89 -0.02 -10.39
N GLU A 99 -16.45 -0.17 -9.18
CA GLU A 99 -17.24 -1.35 -8.80
C GLU A 99 -18.48 -1.52 -9.67
N GLN A 100 -19.19 -0.44 -9.97
CA GLN A 100 -20.36 -0.44 -10.85
C GLN A 100 -19.99 -0.76 -12.31
N ILE A 101 -18.92 -0.14 -12.84
CA ILE A 101 -18.49 -0.32 -14.24
C ILE A 101 -18.04 -1.76 -14.51
N TYR A 102 -17.30 -2.35 -13.58
CA TYR A 102 -16.68 -3.66 -13.77
C TYR A 102 -17.39 -4.80 -13.02
N GLU A 103 -18.58 -4.53 -12.46
CA GLU A 103 -19.42 -5.52 -11.75
C GLU A 103 -18.62 -6.32 -10.71
N GLY A 104 -17.79 -5.61 -9.94
CA GLY A 104 -16.97 -6.22 -8.90
C GLY A 104 -15.75 -7.02 -9.39
N ASN A 105 -15.44 -7.06 -10.69
CA ASN A 105 -14.30 -7.79 -11.25
C ASN A 105 -12.96 -7.27 -10.69
N THR A 106 -12.35 -8.05 -9.79
CA THR A 106 -11.16 -7.64 -9.03
C THR A 106 -9.99 -7.20 -9.90
N TRP A 107 -9.73 -7.89 -11.01
CA TRP A 107 -8.56 -7.56 -11.85
C TRP A 107 -8.77 -6.24 -12.58
N MET A 108 -9.92 -6.06 -13.23
CA MET A 108 -10.23 -4.82 -13.96
C MET A 108 -10.31 -3.62 -13.00
N MET A 109 -10.95 -3.81 -11.83
CA MET A 109 -11.03 -2.76 -10.82
C MET A 109 -9.65 -2.34 -10.30
N ALA A 110 -8.76 -3.30 -10.00
CA ALA A 110 -7.41 -3.00 -9.53
C ALA A 110 -6.59 -2.26 -10.61
N VAL A 111 -6.83 -2.59 -11.89
CA VAL A 111 -6.27 -1.87 -13.04
C VAL A 111 -6.73 -0.43 -13.09
N GLU A 112 -8.04 -0.19 -13.05
CA GLU A 112 -8.60 1.15 -13.14
C GLU A 112 -8.22 2.03 -11.95
N LEU A 113 -8.25 1.48 -10.73
CA LEU A 113 -7.83 2.19 -9.51
C LEU A 113 -6.31 2.37 -9.41
N GLY A 114 -5.53 1.78 -10.32
CA GLY A 114 -4.08 1.86 -10.29
C GLY A 114 -3.44 1.25 -9.04
N VAL A 115 -4.05 0.21 -8.45
CA VAL A 115 -3.56 -0.49 -7.24
C VAL A 115 -3.30 -1.98 -7.50
N THR A 116 -2.53 -2.63 -6.63
CA THR A 116 -2.41 -4.09 -6.66
C THR A 116 -3.71 -4.75 -6.21
N ILE A 117 -3.91 -6.02 -6.62
CA ILE A 117 -5.04 -6.81 -6.14
C ILE A 117 -5.04 -6.89 -4.61
N GLN A 118 -3.87 -7.03 -3.97
CA GLN A 118 -3.75 -7.06 -2.52
C GLN A 118 -4.32 -5.81 -1.86
N VAL A 119 -3.96 -4.61 -2.34
CA VAL A 119 -4.48 -3.34 -1.79
C VAL A 119 -5.98 -3.21 -1.99
N LEU A 120 -6.51 -3.64 -3.15
CA LEU A 120 -7.96 -3.67 -3.39
C LEU A 120 -8.68 -4.64 -2.45
N SER A 121 -8.13 -5.84 -2.25
CA SER A 121 -8.66 -6.83 -1.31
C SER A 121 -8.64 -6.31 0.12
N ASP A 122 -7.56 -5.65 0.53
CA ASP A 122 -7.46 -5.04 1.86
C ASP A 122 -8.54 -3.96 2.03
N TYR A 123 -8.78 -3.11 1.02
CA TYR A 123 -9.85 -2.12 1.06
C TYR A 123 -11.25 -2.74 1.18
N ARG A 124 -11.55 -3.79 0.41
CA ARG A 124 -12.80 -4.55 0.51
C ARG A 124 -13.00 -5.15 1.89
N GLN A 125 -11.95 -5.68 2.49
CA GLN A 125 -12.00 -6.19 3.86
C GLN A 125 -12.36 -5.08 4.86
N LEU A 126 -11.84 -3.86 4.67
CA LEU A 126 -12.22 -2.71 5.51
C LEU A 126 -13.70 -2.36 5.39
N LEU A 127 -14.24 -2.35 4.16
CA LEU A 127 -15.67 -2.09 3.93
C LEU A 127 -16.53 -3.14 4.66
N TYR A 128 -16.19 -4.42 4.50
CA TYR A 128 -16.85 -5.53 5.17
C TYR A 128 -16.78 -5.39 6.70
N ASP A 129 -15.59 -5.16 7.27
CA ASP A 129 -15.39 -5.03 8.72
C ASP A 129 -16.11 -3.81 9.32
N SER A 130 -16.31 -2.76 8.51
CA SER A 130 -17.01 -1.53 8.92
C SER A 130 -18.54 -1.61 8.84
N GLY A 131 -19.10 -2.74 8.38
CA GLY A 131 -20.54 -2.89 8.16
C GLY A 131 -21.06 -2.12 6.96
N VAL A 132 -20.17 -1.51 6.17
CA VAL A 132 -20.46 -0.92 4.86
C VAL A 132 -20.39 -2.04 3.83
N CYS A 133 -21.24 -3.06 3.98
CA CYS A 133 -21.41 -4.06 2.94
C CYS A 133 -22.21 -3.44 1.80
N VAL A 134 -21.60 -3.35 0.62
CA VAL A 134 -22.32 -3.31 -0.65
C VAL A 134 -22.37 -4.77 -1.13
N GLN A 135 -23.58 -5.31 -1.23
CA GLN A 135 -23.84 -6.63 -1.82
C GLN A 135 -23.75 -6.57 -3.34
#